data_AF-A0PXJ3-F1
#
_entry.id   AF-A0PXJ3-F1
#
_cell.length_a   1.000
_cell.length_b   1.000
_cell.length_c   1.000
_cell.angle_alpha   90.00
_cell.angle_beta   90.00
_cell.angle_gamma   90.00
#
_symmetry.space_group_name_H-M   'P 1'
#
loop_
_entity.id
_entity.type
_entity.pdbx_description
1 polymer ?
#
loop_
_entity_poly.entity_id
_entity_poly.type
_entity_poly.pdbx_seq_one_letter_code
_entity_poly.pdbx_strand_id
1 'polypeptide(L)'
;MSICNTFDNLVSDFSGYTKMEVYKALEYLIAMSQTIFDKKLVDAFVKNIAAYPSGTIVKLNTGDSAIVLKQNASLPLRPVVNIIFDKNNCKLDNPITLDLSQENTVFIVDTVNDI
;
A
#
# COMPACT_ATOMS: atom_id res chain seq x y z
N MET A 1 -20.20 -14.48 4.55
CA MET A 1 -18.72 -14.50 4.55
C MET A 1 -18.25 -13.17 5.08
N SER A 2 -17.31 -13.12 6.02
CA SER A 2 -16.87 -11.86 6.64
C SER A 2 -15.67 -11.28 5.89
N ILE A 3 -15.58 -9.95 5.81
CA ILE A 3 -14.47 -9.23 5.15
C ILE A 3 -13.11 -9.70 5.68
N CYS A 4 -13.00 -9.90 7.00
CA CYS A 4 -11.77 -10.41 7.63
C CYS A 4 -11.35 -11.78 7.08
N ASN A 5 -12.29 -12.69 6.85
CA ASN A 5 -11.96 -14.04 6.36
C ASN A 5 -11.50 -14.01 4.89
N THR A 6 -12.08 -13.13 4.07
CA THR A 6 -11.63 -12.93 2.70
C THR A 6 -10.26 -12.28 2.67
N PHE A 7 -10.03 -11.24 3.48
CA PHE A 7 -8.74 -10.59 3.60
C PHE A 7 -7.64 -11.55 4.08
N ASP A 8 -7.91 -12.31 5.14
CA ASP A 8 -6.97 -13.28 5.69
C ASP A 8 -6.65 -14.37 4.66
N ASN A 9 -7.65 -14.88 3.94
CA ASN A 9 -7.40 -15.84 2.85
C ASN A 9 -6.56 -15.27 1.68
N LEU A 10 -6.59 -13.96 1.44
CA LEU A 10 -5.82 -13.31 0.37
C LEU A 10 -4.37 -13.04 0.79
N VAL A 11 -4.16 -12.68 2.06
CA VAL A 11 -2.86 -12.24 2.59
C VAL A 11 -2.09 -13.37 3.28
N SER A 12 -2.78 -14.41 3.75
CA SER A 12 -2.20 -15.50 4.55
C SER A 12 -1.54 -16.57 3.68
N ASP A 13 -0.34 -16.99 4.09
CA ASP A 13 0.58 -17.92 3.41
C ASP A 13 0.16 -19.40 3.49
N PHE A 14 -1.01 -19.72 4.06
CA PHE A 14 -1.33 -21.07 4.55
C PHE A 14 -1.61 -22.11 3.45
N SER A 15 -1.63 -21.74 2.16
CA SER A 15 -2.10 -22.65 1.10
C SER A 15 -1.32 -22.60 -0.21
N GLY A 16 -0.03 -22.24 -0.21
CA GLY A 16 0.81 -22.36 -1.42
C GLY A 16 0.34 -21.50 -2.61
N TYR A 17 -0.50 -20.49 -2.34
CA TYR A 17 -0.84 -19.44 -3.29
C TYR A 17 0.12 -18.26 -3.11
N THR A 18 0.48 -17.61 -4.21
CA THR A 18 1.34 -16.44 -4.22
C THR A 18 0.78 -15.37 -3.29
N LYS A 19 1.54 -15.02 -2.25
CA LYS A 19 1.23 -13.97 -1.26
C LYS A 19 0.74 -12.71 -1.97
N MET A 20 -0.57 -12.42 -1.87
CA MET A 20 -1.09 -11.18 -2.44
C MET A 20 -0.68 -10.03 -1.52
N GLU A 21 -0.10 -9.00 -2.10
CA GLU A 21 0.29 -7.83 -1.34
C GLU A 21 -0.94 -7.14 -0.75
N VAL A 22 -0.79 -6.58 0.45
CA VAL A 22 -1.91 -6.04 1.22
C VAL A 22 -2.70 -5.00 0.42
N TYR A 23 -2.02 -4.13 -0.34
CA TYR A 23 -2.71 -3.16 -1.20
C TYR A 23 -3.56 -3.84 -2.28
N LYS A 24 -3.10 -4.94 -2.91
CA LYS A 24 -3.88 -5.69 -3.91
C LYS A 24 -5.10 -6.35 -3.28
N ALA A 25 -4.95 -6.91 -2.08
CA ALA A 25 -6.08 -7.49 -1.35
C ALA A 25 -7.12 -6.40 -1.00
N LEU A 26 -6.67 -5.21 -0.60
CA LEU A 26 -7.56 -4.08 -0.34
C LEU A 26 -8.25 -3.59 -1.61
N GLU A 27 -7.54 -3.46 -2.74
CA GLU A 27 -8.14 -3.12 -4.04
C GLU A 27 -9.21 -4.12 -4.45
N TYR A 28 -8.95 -5.42 -4.26
CA TYR A 28 -9.94 -6.46 -4.51
C TYR A 28 -11.19 -6.30 -3.63
N LEU A 29 -11.01 -6.02 -2.32
CA LEU A 29 -12.13 -5.77 -1.42
C LEU A 29 -12.93 -4.51 -1.79
N ILE A 30 -12.25 -3.45 -2.23
CA ILE A 30 -12.88 -2.22 -2.71
C ILE A 30 -13.65 -2.48 -4.02
N ALA A 31 -13.09 -3.25 -4.95
CA ALA A 31 -13.76 -3.64 -6.18
C ALA A 31 -15.01 -4.52 -5.93
N MET A 32 -14.97 -5.35 -4.88
CA MET A 32 -16.10 -6.15 -4.40
C MET A 32 -17.04 -5.39 -3.44
N SER A 33 -16.71 -4.14 -3.10
CA SER A 33 -17.60 -3.27 -2.35
C SER A 33 -18.79 -2.91 -3.24
N GLN A 34 -20.00 -2.92 -2.67
CA GLN A 34 -21.29 -2.72 -3.37
C GLN A 34 -21.87 -3.96 -4.08
N THR A 35 -21.11 -5.04 -4.30
CA THR A 35 -21.65 -6.29 -4.86
C THR A 35 -21.84 -7.36 -3.79
N ILE A 36 -20.76 -7.72 -3.09
CA ILE A 36 -20.75 -8.80 -2.10
C ILE A 36 -20.70 -8.23 -0.68
N PHE A 37 -20.04 -7.09 -0.49
CA PHE A 37 -19.84 -6.47 0.81
C PHE A 37 -20.45 -5.07 0.87
N ASP A 38 -20.96 -4.70 2.05
CA ASP A 38 -21.44 -3.34 2.30
C ASP A 38 -20.27 -2.36 2.21
N LYS A 39 -20.42 -1.35 1.35
CA LYS A 39 -19.40 -0.34 1.10
C LYS A 39 -18.95 0.35 2.39
N LYS A 40 -19.85 0.65 3.33
CA LYS A 40 -19.49 1.30 4.60
C LYS A 40 -18.56 0.43 5.43
N LEU A 41 -18.77 -0.89 5.38
CA LEU A 41 -18.00 -1.86 6.15
C LEU A 41 -16.62 -2.08 5.51
N VAL A 42 -16.56 -2.14 4.18
CA VAL A 42 -15.29 -2.16 3.44
C VAL A 42 -14.49 -0.87 3.68
N ASP A 43 -15.12 0.31 3.58
CA ASP A 43 -14.46 1.59 3.81
C ASP A 43 -13.90 1.70 5.24
N ALA A 44 -14.66 1.24 6.24
CA ALA A 44 -14.20 1.19 7.63
C ALA A 44 -13.03 0.22 7.81
N PHE A 45 -13.08 -0.95 7.17
CA PHE A 45 -12.02 -1.96 7.23
C PHE A 45 -10.73 -1.47 6.57
N VAL A 46 -10.83 -0.96 5.34
CA VAL A 46 -9.69 -0.43 4.56
C VAL A 46 -9.00 0.72 5.30
N LYS A 47 -9.75 1.60 5.97
CA LYS A 47 -9.16 2.69 6.79
C LYS A 47 -8.35 2.21 7.99
N ASN A 48 -8.64 1.02 8.51
CA ASN A 48 -7.91 0.44 9.64
C ASN A 48 -6.73 -0.44 9.19
N ILE A 49 -6.64 -0.75 7.90
CA ILE A 49 -5.56 -1.59 7.37
C ILE A 49 -4.53 -0.75 6.62
N ALA A 50 -3.30 -0.94 7.05
CA ALA A 50 -2.11 -0.46 6.39
C ALA A 50 -1.92 -1.13 5.02
N ALA A 51 -2.26 -0.45 3.91
CA ALA A 51 -1.92 -0.95 2.57
C ALA A 51 -0.39 -1.07 2.38
N TYR A 52 0.34 -0.13 2.96
CA TYR A 52 1.80 -0.05 2.93
C TYR A 52 2.33 0.12 4.36
N PRO A 53 2.83 -0.95 5.01
CA PRO A 53 3.42 -0.89 6.33
C PRO A 53 4.53 0.17 6.42
N SER A 54 4.65 0.84 7.57
CA SER A 54 5.81 1.69 7.83
C SER A 54 7.09 0.86 7.77
N GLY A 55 8.10 1.34 7.04
CA GLY A 55 9.35 0.62 6.80
C GLY A 55 9.38 -0.18 5.48
N THR A 56 8.26 -0.34 4.78
CA THR A 56 8.26 -0.96 3.45
C THR A 56 8.93 -0.04 2.43
N ILE A 57 9.75 -0.63 1.55
CA ILE A 57 10.34 0.08 0.42
C ILE A 57 9.36 0.01 -0.75
N VAL A 58 9.02 1.17 -1.27
CA VAL A 58 8.06 1.33 -2.36
C VAL A 58 8.72 2.04 -3.52
N LYS A 59 8.35 1.64 -4.74
CA LYS A 59 8.79 2.28 -5.97
C LYS A 59 7.72 3.26 -6.42
N LEU A 60 8.13 4.49 -6.71
CA LEU A 60 7.28 5.55 -7.20
C LEU A 60 7.24 5.53 -8.73
N ASN A 61 6.15 6.05 -9.30
CA ASN A 61 5.95 6.14 -10.76
C ASN A 61 7.00 7.04 -11.44
N THR A 62 7.65 7.91 -10.68
CA THR A 62 8.79 8.73 -11.12
C THR A 62 10.05 7.92 -11.39
N GLY A 63 10.09 6.66 -10.92
CA GLY A 63 11.26 5.77 -10.96
C GLY A 63 12.02 5.71 -9.64
N ASP A 64 11.74 6.64 -8.73
CA ASP A 64 12.40 6.76 -7.43
C ASP A 64 11.99 5.62 -6.49
N SER A 65 12.89 5.25 -5.56
CA SER A 65 12.55 4.33 -4.47
C SER A 65 12.51 5.07 -3.15
N ALA A 66 11.42 4.85 -2.42
CA ALA A 66 11.12 5.54 -1.18
C ALA A 66 10.77 4.54 -0.07
N ILE A 67 11.03 4.92 1.17
CA ILE A 67 10.61 4.15 2.35
C ILE A 67 9.37 4.77 2.96
N VAL A 68 8.39 3.95 3.34
CA VAL A 68 7.17 4.44 3.99
C VAL A 68 7.49 4.88 5.42
N LEU A 69 7.32 6.16 5.71
CA LEU A 69 7.52 6.69 7.06
C LEU A 69 6.23 6.63 7.88
N LYS A 70 5.12 7.04 7.27
CA LYS A 70 3.85 7.20 7.96
C LYS A 70 2.69 6.87 7.04
N GLN A 71 1.65 6.28 7.59
CA GLN A 71 0.42 6.02 6.85
C GLN A 71 -0.62 7.10 7.12
N ASN A 72 -1.43 7.38 6.12
CA ASN A 72 -2.56 8.29 6.24
C ASN A 72 -3.83 7.49 6.52
N ALA A 73 -4.41 7.64 7.72
CA ALA A 73 -5.62 6.94 8.14
C ALA A 73 -6.83 7.25 7.23
N SER A 74 -6.86 8.43 6.62
CA SER A 74 -7.89 8.81 5.65
C SER A 74 -7.69 8.18 4.27
N LEU A 75 -6.44 7.88 3.89
CA LEU A 75 -6.03 7.44 2.56
C LEU A 75 -4.90 6.39 2.69
N PRO A 76 -5.22 5.12 2.92
CA PRO A 76 -4.21 4.07 3.15
C PRO A 76 -3.32 3.82 1.92
N LEU A 77 -3.82 4.11 0.72
CA LEU A 77 -3.06 4.04 -0.54
C LEU A 77 -2.11 5.23 -0.76
N ARG A 78 -2.20 6.28 0.07
CA ARG A 78 -1.40 7.50 -0.03
C ARG A 78 -0.60 7.74 1.26
N PRO A 79 0.39 6.88 1.57
CA PRO A 79 1.25 7.10 2.73
C PRO A 79 2.23 8.28 2.51
N VAL A 80 2.83 8.72 3.60
CA VAL A 80 4.01 9.59 3.60
C VAL A 80 5.23 8.72 3.40
N VAL A 81 5.98 9.01 2.34
CA VAL A 81 7.16 8.26 1.94
C VAL A 81 8.39 9.15 2.00
N ASN A 82 9.56 8.57 2.15
CA ASN A 82 10.82 9.27 2.15
C ASN A 82 11.71 8.71 1.06
N ILE A 83 11.99 9.53 0.05
CA ILE A 83 12.76 9.13 -1.12
C ILE A 83 14.21 8.97 -0.69
N ILE A 84 14.72 7.74 -0.83
CA ILE A 84 16.07 7.36 -0.45
C ILE A 84 16.94 7.04 -1.67
N PHE A 85 16.32 6.64 -2.78
CA PHE A 85 16.98 6.42 -4.06
C PHE A 85 16.26 7.17 -5.17
N ASP A 86 17.02 7.84 -6.02
CA ASP A 86 16.54 8.47 -7.25
C ASP A 86 16.26 7.40 -8.32
N LYS A 87 15.62 7.77 -9.43
CA LYS A 87 15.35 6.93 -10.61
C LYS A 87 16.59 6.20 -11.17
N ASN A 88 17.79 6.70 -10.87
CA ASN A 88 19.07 6.12 -11.26
C ASN A 88 19.60 5.09 -10.25
N ASN A 89 18.81 4.71 -9.23
CA ASN A 89 19.23 3.94 -8.05
C ASN A 89 20.41 4.57 -7.29
N CYS A 90 20.63 5.88 -7.46
CA CYS A 90 21.61 6.61 -6.67
C CYS A 90 20.99 6.96 -5.32
N LYS A 91 21.70 6.64 -4.24
CA LYS A 91 21.29 7.02 -2.89
C LYS A 91 21.32 8.55 -2.77
N LEU A 92 20.23 9.16 -2.32
CA LEU A 92 20.22 10.59 -2.00
C LEU A 92 20.92 10.81 -0.66
N ASP A 93 21.87 11.76 -0.62
CA ASP A 93 22.47 12.23 0.63
C ASP A 93 21.45 12.95 1.52
N ASN A 94 20.49 13.65 0.90
CA ASN A 94 19.39 14.32 1.57
C ASN A 94 18.06 13.65 1.18
N PRO A 95 17.51 12.74 2.00
CA PRO A 95 16.27 12.07 1.67
C PRO A 95 15.11 13.07 1.69
N ILE A 96 14.21 12.93 0.71
CA ILE A 96 13.09 13.87 0.50
C ILE A 96 11.83 13.22 1.03
N THR A 97 11.24 13.81 2.07
CA THR A 97 9.95 13.37 2.59
C THR A 97 8.84 13.92 1.70
N LEU A 98 8.04 13.02 1.13
CA LEU A 98 6.94 13.32 0.23
C LEU A 98 5.64 12.76 0.81
N ASP A 99 4.64 13.62 0.94
CA ASP A 99 3.29 13.20 1.33
C ASP A 99 2.45 12.92 0.08
N LEU A 100 2.17 11.64 -0.18
CA LEU A 100 1.39 11.23 -1.36
C LEU A 100 -0.09 11.62 -1.24
N SER A 101 -0.58 12.10 -0.09
CA SER A 101 -1.96 12.60 0.03
C SER A 101 -2.10 14.02 -0.54
N GLN A 102 -1.02 14.80 -0.52
CA GLN A 102 -0.96 16.12 -1.16
C GLN A 102 -0.62 16.03 -2.65
N GLU A 103 0.21 15.05 -3.03
CA GLU A 103 0.68 14.89 -4.40
C GLU A 103 -0.14 13.86 -5.18
N ASN A 104 -1.00 14.32 -6.09
CA ASN A 104 -1.82 13.44 -6.93
C ASN A 104 -1.06 12.85 -8.15
N THR A 105 0.04 13.48 -8.55
CA THR A 105 0.86 13.09 -9.71
C THR A 105 1.78 11.91 -9.40
N VAL A 106 2.15 11.73 -8.13
CA VAL A 106 3.06 10.68 -7.68
C VAL A 106 2.27 9.55 -7.06
N PHE A 107 2.54 8.31 -7.45
CA PHE A 107 1.90 7.12 -6.89
C PHE A 107 2.86 5.95 -6.82
N ILE A 108 2.52 4.99 -5.96
CA ILE A 108 3.31 3.77 -5.77
C ILE A 108 2.99 2.82 -6.94
N VAL A 109 4.01 2.41 -7.68
CA VAL A 109 3.92 1.42 -8.76
C VAL A 109 4.24 0.02 -8.28
N ASP A 110 5.14 -0.12 -7.31
CA ASP A 110 5.59 -1.43 -6.85
C ASP A 110 6.03 -1.38 -5.38
N THR A 111 6.03 -2.53 -4.72
CA THR A 111 6.56 -2.69 -3.36
C THR A 111 7.67 -3.71 -3.33
N VAL A 112 8.84 -3.28 -2.90
CA VAL A 112 10.02 -4.15 -2.76
C VAL A 112 9.96 -4.76 -1.37
N ASN A 113 9.34 -5.93 -1.27
CA ASN A 113 9.18 -6.70 -0.03
C ASN A 113 10.29 -7.76 0.20
N ASP A 114 11.30 -7.85 -0.68
CA ASP A 114 12.33 -8.88 -0.62
C ASP A 114 13.71 -8.25 -0.30
N ILE A 115 14.19 -8.48 0.93
CA ILE A 115 15.59 -8.37 1.34
C ILE A 115 15.94 -9.58 2.22
#